data_AF-A0A918TMV6-F1
#
_entry.id   AF-A0A918TMV6-F1
#
_cell.length_a   1.000
_cell.length_b   1.000
_cell.length_c   1.000
_cell.angle_alpha   90.00
_cell.angle_beta   90.00
_cell.angle_gamma   90.00
#
_symmetry.space_group_name_H-M   'P 1'
#
loop_
_entity.id
_entity.type
_entity.pdbx_description
1 polymer ?
#
loop_
_entity_poly.entity_id
_entity_poly.type
_entity_poly.pdbx_seq_one_letter_code
_entity_poly.pdbx_strand_id
1 'polypeptide(L)'
;MTEERFPGWHGTTILAVRRGGRVVVAGDGQVSLGQTVIKGTARKVRRLSPGGRDVVAGFAGSTADAFTLLERLEKKLESMPGQMARACVELAKDWRLDKYLRNLEAMLIVTDGRDLFVITGAGDVLEPENDVAAIGSGGNYALAAARGLMATDLDAEDIARRAMAIAADICVYTNGNLTVETIEG
;
A
#
# COMPACT_ATOMS: atom_id res chain seq x y z
N MET A 1 -14.56 -12.88 27.94
CA MET A 1 -15.60 -12.69 26.91
C MET A 1 -15.09 -11.62 25.97
N THR A 2 -14.47 -12.04 24.87
CA THR A 2 -13.97 -11.12 23.84
C THR A 2 -15.17 -10.45 23.19
N GLU A 3 -15.28 -9.13 23.33
CA GLU A 3 -16.22 -8.34 22.55
C GLU A 3 -15.94 -8.62 21.08
N GLU A 4 -16.82 -9.36 20.42
CA GLU A 4 -16.86 -9.43 18.97
C GLU A 4 -17.27 -8.04 18.47
N ARG A 5 -16.27 -7.15 18.35
CA ARG A 5 -16.33 -6.03 17.41
C ARG A 5 -16.78 -6.64 16.08
N PHE A 6 -17.85 -6.08 15.51
CA PHE A 6 -18.39 -6.33 14.16
C PHE A 6 -17.41 -7.05 13.22
N PRO A 7 -17.87 -8.03 12.41
CA PRO A 7 -16.99 -8.87 11.59
C PRO A 7 -15.96 -8.01 10.87
N GLY A 8 -14.68 -8.25 11.19
CA GLY A 8 -13.57 -7.40 10.78
C GLY A 8 -13.58 -7.19 9.26
N TRP A 9 -13.32 -5.95 8.84
CA TRP A 9 -13.07 -5.67 7.43
C TRP A 9 -11.68 -6.18 7.09
N HIS A 10 -11.62 -7.19 6.22
CA HIS A 10 -10.37 -7.74 5.70
C HIS A 10 -10.21 -7.33 4.22
N GLY A 11 -8.97 -7.07 3.82
CA GLY A 11 -8.60 -6.67 2.46
C GLY A 11 -8.12 -5.21 2.33
N THR A 12 -7.30 -4.86 1.34
CA THR A 12 -6.65 -5.66 0.28
C THR A 12 -5.16 -5.78 0.61
N THR A 13 -4.48 -6.71 -0.03
CA THR A 13 -3.03 -6.87 -0.02
C THR A 13 -2.41 -5.94 -1.05
N ILE A 14 -1.46 -5.12 -0.63
CA ILE A 14 -0.67 -4.24 -1.50
C ILE A 14 0.81 -4.60 -1.34
N LEU A 15 1.53 -4.67 -2.46
CA LEU A 15 2.95 -4.94 -2.54
C LEU A 15 3.61 -3.86 -3.41
N ALA A 16 4.74 -3.34 -2.97
CA ALA A 16 5.63 -2.52 -3.78
C ALA A 16 6.99 -3.17 -3.91
N VAL A 17 7.55 -3.14 -5.12
CA VAL A 17 8.86 -3.69 -5.46
C VAL A 17 9.63 -2.61 -6.23
N ARG A 18 10.79 -2.22 -5.71
CA ARG A 18 11.74 -1.32 -6.36
C ARG A 18 12.88 -2.15 -6.94
N ARG A 19 13.09 -2.10 -8.25
CA ARG A 19 14.21 -2.80 -8.92
C ARG A 19 14.54 -2.14 -10.25
N GLY A 20 15.84 -1.97 -10.52
CA GLY A 20 16.32 -1.47 -11.81
C GLY A 20 15.86 -0.05 -12.14
N GLY A 21 15.77 0.84 -11.15
CA GLY A 21 15.33 2.24 -11.35
C GLY A 21 13.82 2.42 -11.55
N ARG A 22 13.04 1.36 -11.34
CA ARG A 22 11.58 1.34 -11.47
C ARG A 22 10.95 0.84 -10.19
N VAL A 23 9.78 1.38 -9.85
CA VAL A 23 8.94 0.90 -8.75
C VAL A 23 7.61 0.42 -9.30
N VAL A 24 7.22 -0.79 -8.89
CA VAL A 24 5.92 -1.38 -9.21
C VAL A 24 5.13 -1.51 -7.92
N VAL A 25 3.90 -0.99 -7.92
CA VAL A 25 2.94 -1.15 -6.83
C VAL A 25 1.78 -1.97 -7.35
N ALA A 26 1.60 -3.15 -6.77
CA ALA A 26 0.52 -4.08 -7.08
C ALA A 26 -0.44 -4.18 -5.90
N GLY A 27 -1.73 -4.36 -6.20
CA GLY A 27 -2.74 -4.58 -5.18
C GLY A 27 -3.84 -5.50 -5.69
N ASP A 28 -4.30 -6.42 -4.83
CA ASP A 28 -5.45 -7.25 -5.16
C ASP A 28 -6.77 -6.51 -4.98
N GLY A 29 -7.87 -7.14 -5.37
CA GLY A 29 -9.19 -6.55 -5.38
C GLY A 29 -10.15 -7.09 -4.32
N GLN A 30 -9.73 -8.03 -3.47
CA GLN A 30 -10.62 -8.68 -2.52
C GLN A 30 -10.94 -7.78 -1.31
N VAL A 31 -12.23 -7.60 -1.06
CA VAL A 31 -12.76 -7.00 0.16
C VAL A 31 -13.69 -8.01 0.80
N SER A 32 -13.36 -8.39 2.04
CA SER A 32 -14.11 -9.36 2.84
C SER A 32 -14.65 -8.70 4.10
N LEU A 33 -15.87 -9.08 4.48
CA LEU A 33 -16.47 -8.74 5.76
C LEU A 33 -16.59 -10.02 6.58
N GLY A 34 -15.74 -10.15 7.59
CA GLY A 34 -15.54 -11.43 8.27
C GLY A 34 -15.09 -12.50 7.27
N GLN A 35 -15.86 -13.58 7.15
CA GLN A 35 -15.55 -14.71 6.27
C GLN A 35 -16.18 -14.60 4.87
N THR A 36 -16.91 -13.53 4.58
CA THR A 36 -17.66 -13.38 3.32
C THR A 36 -16.97 -12.39 2.40
N VAL A 37 -16.73 -12.79 1.15
CA VAL A 37 -16.24 -11.88 0.10
C VAL A 37 -17.39 -10.98 -0.37
N ILE A 38 -17.23 -9.67 -0.21
CA ILE A 38 -18.21 -8.67 -0.66
C ILE A 38 -17.87 -8.16 -2.07
N LYS A 39 -16.59 -8.00 -2.37
CA LYS A 39 -16.12 -7.47 -3.66
C LYS A 39 -14.79 -8.10 -4.02
N GLY A 40 -14.62 -8.48 -5.29
CA GLY A 40 -13.37 -9.05 -5.79
C GLY A 40 -12.52 -8.10 -6.66
N THR A 41 -12.99 -6.87 -6.91
CA THR A 41 -12.44 -5.94 -7.91
C THR A 41 -12.16 -4.55 -7.36
N ALA A 42 -11.90 -4.43 -6.05
CA ALA A 42 -11.48 -3.16 -5.48
C ALA A 42 -10.16 -2.68 -6.12
N ARG A 43 -10.00 -1.37 -6.23
CA ARG A 43 -8.76 -0.75 -6.72
C ARG A 43 -8.26 0.22 -5.66
N LYS A 44 -7.27 -0.22 -4.88
CA LYS A 44 -6.66 0.57 -3.79
C LYS A 44 -5.22 1.00 -4.07
N VAL A 45 -4.73 0.73 -5.28
CA VAL A 45 -3.54 1.36 -5.85
C VAL A 45 -4.01 2.48 -6.77
N ARG A 46 -3.41 3.66 -6.63
CA ARG A 46 -3.76 4.85 -7.40
C ARG A 46 -2.52 5.66 -7.74
N ARG A 47 -2.56 6.26 -8.93
CA ARG A 47 -1.66 7.34 -9.31
C ARG A 47 -2.27 8.67 -8.91
N LEU A 48 -1.46 9.49 -8.26
CA LEU A 48 -1.70 10.88 -7.93
C LEU A 48 -0.76 11.74 -8.77
N SER A 49 -1.15 12.98 -9.07
CA SER A 49 -0.29 13.91 -9.81
C SER A 49 -0.20 15.28 -9.11
N PRO A 50 0.18 15.35 -7.82
CA PRO A 50 0.28 16.59 -7.06
C PRO A 50 1.21 17.59 -7.76
N GLY A 51 0.69 18.75 -8.13
CA GLY A 51 1.47 19.79 -8.82
C GLY A 51 2.10 19.32 -10.13
N GLY A 52 1.51 18.31 -10.79
CA GLY A 52 1.97 17.75 -12.06
C GLY A 52 3.10 16.71 -11.94
N ARG A 53 3.43 16.24 -10.73
CA ARG A 53 4.40 15.15 -10.52
C ARG A 53 3.71 13.86 -10.16
N ASP A 54 4.02 12.79 -10.88
CA ASP A 54 3.41 11.50 -10.63
C ASP A 54 3.91 10.87 -9.32
N VAL A 55 2.97 10.36 -8.55
CA VAL A 55 3.20 9.58 -7.33
C VAL A 55 2.24 8.40 -7.35
N VAL A 56 2.72 7.21 -7.02
CA VAL A 56 1.87 6.03 -6.86
C VAL A 56 1.67 5.77 -5.37
N ALA A 57 0.42 5.61 -4.97
CA ALA A 57 0.03 5.31 -3.61
C ALA A 57 -0.86 4.06 -3.55
N GLY A 58 -0.58 3.18 -2.59
CA GLY A 58 -1.35 1.98 -2.32
C GLY A 58 -1.81 1.95 -0.86
N PHE A 59 -3.06 1.58 -0.61
CA PHE A 59 -3.66 1.68 0.72
C PHE A 59 -4.32 0.37 1.17
N ALA A 60 -4.08 -0.03 2.42
CA ALA A 60 -4.79 -1.12 3.07
C ALA A 60 -5.65 -0.57 4.22
N GLY A 61 -6.97 -0.79 4.15
CA GLY A 61 -7.96 -0.26 5.09
C GLY A 61 -9.30 0.06 4.42
N SER A 62 -10.15 0.86 5.08
CA SER A 62 -11.46 1.26 4.53
C SER A 62 -11.34 2.26 3.38
N THR A 63 -12.27 2.20 2.41
CA THR A 63 -12.23 3.10 1.25
C THR A 63 -12.33 4.57 1.64
N ALA A 64 -13.14 4.92 2.66
CA ALA A 64 -13.34 6.30 3.09
C ALA A 64 -12.05 6.90 3.69
N ASP A 65 -11.35 6.09 4.49
CA ASP A 65 -10.06 6.49 5.08
C ASP A 65 -9.01 6.66 3.99
N ALA A 66 -9.00 5.78 2.99
CA ALA A 66 -8.10 5.85 1.85
C ALA A 66 -8.22 7.21 1.14
N PHE A 67 -9.44 7.61 0.77
CA PHE A 67 -9.68 8.90 0.10
C PHE A 67 -9.21 10.07 0.97
N THR A 68 -9.57 10.07 2.26
CA THR A 68 -9.18 11.14 3.19
C THR A 68 -7.67 11.29 3.29
N LEU A 69 -6.95 10.17 3.43
CA LEU A 69 -5.48 10.18 3.56
C LEU A 69 -4.79 10.56 2.26
N LEU A 70 -5.28 10.09 1.11
CA LEU A 70 -4.74 10.45 -0.20
C LEU A 70 -4.94 11.94 -0.51
N GLU A 71 -6.10 12.51 -0.22
CA GLU A 71 -6.33 13.95 -0.39
C GLU A 71 -5.43 14.80 0.51
N ARG A 72 -5.19 14.35 1.75
CA ARG A 72 -4.24 15.02 2.65
C ARG A 72 -2.81 14.89 2.15
N LEU A 73 -2.41 13.70 1.69
CA LEU A 73 -1.09 13.46 1.11
C LEU A 73 -0.84 14.35 -0.10
N GLU A 74 -1.80 14.43 -1.03
CA GLU A 74 -1.71 15.25 -2.25
C GLU A 74 -1.44 16.72 -1.90
N LYS A 75 -2.21 17.28 -0.96
CA LYS A 75 -1.98 18.66 -0.46
C LYS A 75 -0.59 18.86 0.14
N LYS A 76 -0.08 17.88 0.91
CA LYS A 76 1.29 17.96 1.47
C LYS A 76 2.34 17.94 0.36
N LEU A 77 2.19 17.05 -0.62
CA LEU A 77 3.10 16.93 -1.76
C LEU A 77 3.09 18.20 -2.63
N GLU A 78 1.92 18.79 -2.88
CA GLU A 78 1.79 20.07 -3.61
C GLU A 78 2.50 21.21 -2.89
N SER A 79 2.33 21.30 -1.56
CA SER A 79 2.97 22.35 -0.75
C SER A 79 4.49 22.18 -0.61
N MET A 80 5.03 20.99 -0.91
CA MET A 80 6.44 20.64 -0.72
C MET A 80 7.01 19.90 -1.94
N PRO A 81 7.09 20.53 -3.12
CA PRO A 81 7.48 19.84 -4.35
C PRO A 81 8.86 19.19 -4.25
N GLY A 82 8.93 17.90 -4.56
CA GLY A 82 10.18 17.11 -4.55
C GLY A 82 10.69 16.73 -3.16
N GLN A 83 9.92 16.96 -2.09
CA GLN A 83 10.28 16.56 -0.73
C GLN A 83 9.31 15.48 -0.22
N MET A 84 9.24 14.33 -0.91
CA MET A 84 8.27 13.28 -0.58
C MET A 84 8.43 12.78 0.86
N ALA A 85 9.66 12.52 1.32
CA ALA A 85 9.92 12.11 2.71
C ALA A 85 9.33 13.10 3.73
N ARG A 86 9.48 14.41 3.48
CA ARG A 86 8.93 15.46 4.35
C ARG A 86 7.41 15.48 4.29
N ALA A 87 6.81 15.38 3.11
CA ALA A 87 5.37 15.31 2.95
C ALA A 87 4.77 14.10 3.69
N CYS A 88 5.41 12.94 3.60
CA CYS A 88 5.01 11.73 4.33
C CYS A 88 5.09 11.93 5.85
N VAL A 89 6.17 12.55 6.37
CA VAL A 89 6.32 12.84 7.80
C VAL A 89 5.26 13.81 8.30
N GLU A 90 4.95 14.87 7.54
CA GLU A 90 3.90 15.82 7.91
C GLU A 90 2.50 15.19 7.86
N LEU A 91 2.24 14.30 6.90
CA LEU A 91 1.01 13.50 6.90
C LEU A 91 0.94 12.60 8.13
N ALA A 92 2.01 11.90 8.48
CA ALA A 92 2.06 11.00 9.63
C ALA A 92 1.80 11.73 10.96
N LYS A 93 2.35 12.95 11.11
CA LYS A 93 2.06 13.83 12.25
C LYS A 93 0.58 14.20 12.31
N ASP A 94 0.01 14.67 11.19
CA ASP A 94 -1.40 15.05 11.12
C ASP A 94 -2.32 13.86 11.40
N TRP A 95 -1.98 12.69 10.87
CA TRP A 95 -2.71 11.44 11.10
C TRP A 95 -2.73 11.09 12.59
N ARG A 96 -1.56 11.11 13.26
CA ARG A 96 -1.45 10.79 14.69
C ARG A 96 -2.19 11.78 15.59
N LEU A 97 -2.21 13.06 15.24
CA LEU A 97 -2.85 14.11 16.03
C LEU A 97 -4.38 14.14 15.84
N ASP A 98 -4.87 13.70 14.69
CA ASP A 98 -6.30 13.68 14.38
C ASP A 98 -7.03 12.60 15.21
N LYS A 99 -8.02 13.03 15.99
CA LYS A 99 -8.80 12.17 16.90
C LYS A 99 -9.47 11.00 16.16
N TYR A 100 -9.88 11.20 14.91
CA TYR A 100 -10.57 10.21 14.12
C TYR A 100 -9.59 9.29 13.40
N LEU A 101 -8.55 9.87 12.78
CA LEU A 101 -7.62 9.08 11.97
C LEU A 101 -6.67 8.20 12.80
N ARG A 102 -6.28 8.61 14.01
CA ARG A 102 -5.31 7.85 14.83
C ARG A 102 -5.76 6.44 15.25
N ASN A 103 -7.06 6.16 15.18
CA ASN A 103 -7.62 4.84 15.51
C ASN A 103 -7.74 3.94 14.27
N LEU A 104 -7.31 4.41 13.11
CA LEU A 104 -7.32 3.64 11.88
C LEU A 104 -6.20 2.61 11.93
N GLU A 105 -6.55 1.36 11.66
CA GLU A 105 -5.59 0.25 11.47
C GLU A 105 -4.97 0.27 10.06
N ALA A 106 -5.10 1.39 9.36
CA ALA A 106 -4.71 1.51 7.98
C ALA A 106 -3.22 1.80 7.80
N MET A 107 -2.70 1.35 6.67
CA MET A 107 -1.32 1.62 6.23
C MET A 107 -1.33 2.11 4.79
N LEU A 108 -0.33 2.91 4.44
CA LEU A 108 -0.15 3.48 3.11
C LEU A 108 1.26 3.19 2.59
N ILE A 109 1.37 2.75 1.35
CA ILE A 109 2.60 2.72 0.58
C ILE A 109 2.59 3.91 -0.38
N VAL A 110 3.68 4.65 -0.49
CA VAL A 110 3.81 5.83 -1.37
C VAL A 110 5.17 5.82 -2.07
N THR A 111 5.20 6.11 -3.36
CA THR A 111 6.44 6.21 -4.15
C THR A 111 6.33 7.21 -5.29
N ASP A 112 7.41 7.91 -5.58
CA ASP A 112 7.57 8.77 -6.77
C ASP A 112 8.48 8.11 -7.84
N GLY A 113 8.76 6.81 -7.71
CA GLY A 113 9.70 6.07 -8.56
C GLY A 113 11.15 6.08 -8.08
N ARG A 114 11.52 7.05 -7.24
CA ARG A 114 12.84 7.13 -6.62
C ARG A 114 12.80 6.66 -5.17
N ASP A 115 11.97 7.32 -4.38
CA ASP A 115 11.77 7.06 -2.97
C ASP A 115 10.56 6.14 -2.78
N LEU A 116 10.57 5.31 -1.73
CA LEU A 116 9.47 4.39 -1.41
C LEU A 116 9.27 4.38 0.10
N PHE A 117 8.06 4.70 0.56
CA PHE A 117 7.75 4.80 1.99
C PHE A 117 6.49 4.02 2.36
N VAL A 118 6.49 3.48 3.58
CA VAL A 118 5.32 2.98 4.29
C VAL A 118 4.96 3.96 5.40
N ILE A 119 3.69 4.39 5.45
CA ILE A 119 3.16 5.28 6.47
C ILE A 119 2.10 4.53 7.28
N THR A 120 2.18 4.63 8.61
CA THR A 120 1.26 3.95 9.53
C THR A 120 0.41 4.95 10.31
N GLY A 121 -0.78 4.51 10.78
CA GLY A 121 -1.61 5.31 11.68
C GLY A 121 -0.99 5.61 13.04
N ALA A 122 0.09 4.92 13.42
CA ALA A 122 0.88 5.22 14.62
C ALA A 122 1.76 6.48 14.44
N GLY A 123 1.87 6.99 13.22
CA GLY A 123 2.68 8.16 12.87
C GLY A 123 4.10 7.81 12.45
N ASP A 124 4.36 6.55 12.06
CA ASP A 124 5.66 6.11 11.56
C ASP A 124 5.76 6.31 10.04
N VAL A 125 6.95 6.66 9.58
CA VAL A 125 7.32 6.71 8.16
C VAL A 125 8.56 5.84 7.99
N LEU A 126 8.43 4.77 7.23
CA LEU A 126 9.43 3.71 7.12
C LEU A 126 9.86 3.55 5.66
N GLU A 127 11.16 3.62 5.39
CA GLU A 127 11.71 3.17 4.12
C GLU A 127 11.90 1.64 4.19
N PRO A 128 11.46 0.87 3.17
CA PRO A 128 11.57 -0.57 3.22
C PRO A 128 13.00 -1.06 3.03
N GLU A 129 13.36 -2.10 3.78
CA GLU A 129 14.58 -2.86 3.54
C GLU A 129 14.42 -3.81 2.36
N ASN A 130 15.51 -4.00 1.60
CA ASN A 130 15.58 -4.89 0.44
C ASN A 130 14.64 -4.49 -0.70
N ASP A 131 14.28 -3.21 -0.77
CA ASP A 131 13.49 -2.62 -1.87
C ASP A 131 12.09 -3.22 -2.05
N VAL A 132 11.53 -3.85 -1.01
CA VAL A 132 10.19 -4.45 -1.03
C VAL A 132 9.38 -4.01 0.18
N ALA A 133 8.19 -3.48 -0.05
CA ALA A 133 7.21 -3.14 0.99
C ALA A 133 5.90 -3.89 0.74
N ALA A 134 5.23 -4.36 1.79
CA ALA A 134 3.89 -4.92 1.65
C ALA A 134 3.01 -4.56 2.85
N ILE A 135 1.71 -4.39 2.60
CA ILE A 135 0.70 -4.08 3.60
C ILE A 135 -0.59 -4.87 3.33
N GLY A 136 -1.46 -4.96 4.34
CA GLY A 136 -2.76 -5.61 4.22
C GLY A 136 -2.76 -7.10 4.57
N SER A 137 -3.89 -7.76 4.35
CA SER A 137 -4.19 -9.09 4.92
C SER A 137 -3.22 -10.20 4.49
N GLY A 138 -2.77 -10.19 3.24
CA GLY A 138 -1.78 -11.11 2.69
C GLY A 138 -0.38 -10.51 2.57
N GLY A 139 -0.14 -9.33 3.18
CA GLY A 139 1.09 -8.56 3.00
C GLY A 139 2.36 -9.35 3.34
N ASN A 140 2.36 -10.11 4.43
CA ASN A 140 3.53 -10.89 4.84
C ASN A 140 3.85 -12.03 3.87
N TYR A 141 2.85 -12.66 3.25
CA TYR A 141 3.07 -13.70 2.24
C TYR A 141 3.66 -13.09 0.96
N ALA A 142 3.09 -11.97 0.51
CA ALA A 142 3.60 -11.23 -0.64
C ALA A 142 5.03 -10.73 -0.40
N LEU A 143 5.32 -10.19 0.78
CA LEU A 143 6.64 -9.71 1.18
C LEU A 143 7.69 -10.84 1.16
N ALA A 144 7.37 -11.97 1.78
CA ALA A 144 8.28 -13.12 1.83
C ALA A 144 8.56 -13.68 0.42
N ALA A 145 7.52 -13.82 -0.40
CA ALA A 145 7.65 -14.28 -1.78
C ALA A 145 8.48 -13.31 -2.63
N ALA A 146 8.18 -12.01 -2.58
CA ALA A 146 8.92 -10.99 -3.31
C ALA A 146 10.39 -10.96 -2.89
N ARG A 147 10.69 -11.00 -1.59
CA ARG A 147 12.08 -11.07 -1.09
C ARG A 147 12.84 -12.29 -1.63
N GLY A 148 12.20 -13.45 -1.70
CA GLY A 148 12.81 -14.63 -2.32
C GLY A 148 13.06 -14.44 -3.81
N LEU A 149 12.10 -13.86 -4.53
CA LEU A 149 12.19 -13.59 -5.97
C LEU A 149 13.20 -12.48 -6.33
N MET A 150 13.54 -11.59 -5.40
CA MET A 150 14.60 -10.58 -5.60
C MET A 150 15.97 -11.21 -5.89
N ALA A 151 16.22 -12.47 -5.50
CA ALA A 151 17.45 -13.18 -5.82
C ALA A 151 17.52 -13.72 -7.26
N THR A 152 16.44 -13.60 -8.04
CA THR A 152 16.35 -14.06 -9.44
C THR A 152 16.64 -12.92 -10.41
N ASP A 153 16.67 -13.19 -11.73
CA ASP A 153 16.85 -12.16 -12.78
C ASP A 153 15.54 -11.51 -13.26
N LEU A 154 14.43 -11.74 -12.54
CA LEU A 154 13.13 -11.16 -12.89
C LEU A 154 13.11 -9.64 -12.73
N ASP A 155 12.31 -8.96 -13.54
CA ASP A 155 12.09 -7.52 -13.38
C ASP A 155 11.12 -7.20 -12.22
N ALA A 156 10.97 -5.91 -11.90
CA ALA A 156 10.13 -5.46 -10.79
C ALA A 156 8.65 -5.90 -10.93
N GLU A 157 8.12 -5.90 -12.15
CA GLU A 157 6.72 -6.22 -12.41
C GLU A 157 6.46 -7.72 -12.31
N ASP A 158 7.34 -8.53 -12.87
CA ASP A 158 7.31 -9.99 -12.77
C ASP A 158 7.41 -10.45 -11.32
N ILE A 159 8.29 -9.84 -10.52
CA ILE A 159 8.40 -10.12 -9.09
C ILE A 159 7.09 -9.78 -8.39
N ALA A 160 6.56 -8.57 -8.60
CA ALA A 160 5.32 -8.13 -7.96
C ALA A 160 4.14 -9.04 -8.31
N ARG A 161 3.96 -9.40 -9.58
CA ARG A 161 2.88 -10.28 -10.04
C ARG A 161 3.00 -11.69 -9.47
N ARG A 162 4.19 -12.30 -9.50
CA ARG A 162 4.40 -13.66 -8.97
C ARG A 162 4.25 -13.72 -7.45
N ALA A 163 4.78 -12.73 -6.75
CA ALA A 163 4.63 -12.64 -5.30
C ALA A 163 3.17 -12.47 -4.87
N MET A 164 2.41 -11.64 -5.58
CA MET A 164 0.98 -11.48 -5.34
C MET A 164 0.18 -12.74 -5.68
N ALA A 165 0.56 -13.48 -6.73
CA ALA A 165 -0.05 -14.77 -7.05
C ALA A 165 0.16 -15.79 -5.91
N ILE A 166 1.38 -15.89 -5.38
CA ILE A 166 1.68 -16.74 -4.22
C ILE A 166 0.86 -16.31 -2.99
N ALA A 167 0.72 -15.00 -2.77
CA ALA A 167 -0.10 -14.50 -1.66
C ALA A 167 -1.58 -14.85 -1.83
N ALA A 168 -2.12 -14.81 -3.06
CA ALA A 168 -3.49 -15.20 -3.37
C ALA A 168 -3.76 -16.70 -3.19
N ASP A 169 -2.76 -17.55 -3.46
CA ASP A 169 -2.88 -19.00 -3.25
C ASP A 169 -2.90 -19.41 -1.77
N ILE A 170 -2.33 -18.56 -0.89
CA ILE A 170 -2.18 -18.86 0.54
C ILE A 170 -3.21 -18.11 1.40
N CYS A 171 -3.44 -16.83 1.12
CA CYS A 171 -4.26 -15.96 1.96
C CYS A 171 -5.72 -15.96 1.49
N VAL A 172 -6.62 -16.46 2.33
CA VAL A 172 -8.07 -16.46 2.08
C VAL A 172 -8.68 -15.05 1.88
N TYR A 173 -7.94 -13.99 2.22
CA TYR A 173 -8.34 -12.59 2.09
C TYR A 173 -7.65 -11.86 0.92
N THR A 174 -6.96 -12.58 0.03
CA THR A 174 -6.27 -12.03 -1.15
C THR A 174 -6.69 -12.82 -2.38
N ASN A 175 -7.02 -12.14 -3.49
CA ASN A 175 -7.34 -12.82 -4.74
C ASN A 175 -6.37 -12.51 -5.88
N GLY A 176 -6.56 -13.16 -7.04
CA GLY A 176 -5.76 -12.95 -8.24
C GLY A 176 -6.14 -11.71 -9.08
N ASN A 177 -7.12 -10.91 -8.66
CA ASN A 177 -7.56 -9.74 -9.42
C ASN A 177 -6.65 -8.55 -9.12
N LEU A 178 -5.54 -8.45 -9.85
CA LEU A 178 -4.49 -7.47 -9.58
C LEU A 178 -4.69 -6.15 -10.35
N THR A 179 -4.53 -5.05 -9.64
CA THR A 179 -4.18 -3.74 -10.22
C THR A 179 -2.68 -3.54 -10.05
N VAL A 180 -2.01 -3.08 -11.10
CA VAL A 180 -0.56 -2.83 -11.11
C VAL A 180 -0.32 -1.44 -11.65
N GLU A 181 0.42 -0.64 -10.89
CA GLU A 181 0.90 0.68 -11.29
C GLU A 181 2.43 0.67 -11.29
N THR A 182 3.01 1.22 -12.35
CA THR A 182 4.46 1.26 -12.57
C THR A 182 4.91 2.71 -12.70
N ILE A 183 6.00 3.07 -12.01
CA ILE A 183 6.58 4.41 -12.07
C ILE A 183 8.10 4.33 -12.15
N GLU A 184 8.68 5.23 -12.93
CA GLU A 184 10.13 5.38 -13.13
C GLU A 184 10.57 6.67 -12.45
N GLY A 185 11.72 6.62 -11.77
CA GLY A 185 12.29 7.75 -11.02
C GLY A 185 13.17 8.69 -11.84
#